data_AF-A5CCX0-F1
#
_entry.id   AF-A5CCX0-F1
#
_cell.length_a   1.000
_cell.length_b   1.000
_cell.length_c   1.000
_cell.angle_alpha   90.00
_cell.angle_beta   90.00
_cell.angle_gamma   90.00
#
_symmetry.space_group_name_H-M   'P 1'
#
loop_
_entity.id
_entity.type
_entity.pdbx_description
1 polymer ?
#
loop_
_entity_poly.entity_id
_entity_poly.type
_entity_poly.pdbx_seq_one_letter_code
_entity_poly.pdbx_strand_id
1 'polypeptide(L)'
;MYFSQGVHLALFDKPLFKEDIEAWQNGPVVRHLRSIFGSFEANAIPGPGEIDFSIYTNQQKELIYKIYSSYGEHTASYLRDLTHLHSIWQ
;
A
#
# COMPACT_ATOMS: atom_id res chain seq x y z
N MET A 1 0.91 0.06 -0.24
CA MET A 1 -0.41 -0.18 0.39
C MET A 1 -0.99 -1.53 0.03
N TYR A 2 -1.39 -1.77 -1.23
CA TYR A 2 -1.98 -3.05 -1.64
C TYR A 2 -1.15 -4.28 -1.26
N PHE A 3 0.13 -4.31 -1.64
CA PHE A 3 1.02 -5.42 -1.29
C PHE A 3 1.20 -5.59 0.22
N SER A 4 1.32 -4.50 0.97
CA SER A 4 1.43 -4.54 2.44
C SER A 4 0.21 -5.16 3.10
N GLN A 5 -1.00 -4.76 2.69
CA GLN A 5 -2.25 -5.32 3.20
C GLN A 5 -2.39 -6.81 2.81
N GLY A 6 -2.16 -7.13 1.54
CA GLY A 6 -2.31 -8.49 1.03
C GLY A 6 -1.34 -9.48 1.69
N VAL A 7 -0.07 -9.11 1.83
CA VAL A 7 0.93 -9.97 2.48
C VAL A 7 0.68 -10.08 3.99
N HIS A 8 0.27 -9.00 4.66
CA HIS A 8 -0.05 -9.06 6.08
C HIS A 8 -1.28 -9.94 6.35
N LEU A 9 -2.32 -9.84 5.50
CA LEU A 9 -3.47 -10.74 5.55
C LEU A 9 -3.06 -12.20 5.32
N ALA A 10 -2.26 -12.47 4.28
CA ALA A 10 -1.84 -13.84 3.95
C ALA A 10 -0.98 -14.49 5.06
N LEU A 11 -0.13 -13.72 5.73
CA LEU A 11 0.78 -14.25 6.75
C LEU A 11 0.14 -14.34 8.15
N PHE A 12 -0.76 -13.41 8.49
CA PHE A 12 -1.22 -13.23 9.86
C PHE A 12 -2.74 -13.30 10.04
N ASP A 13 -3.47 -13.54 8.95
CA ASP A 13 -4.94 -13.61 8.93
C ASP A 13 -5.60 -12.37 9.55
N LYS A 14 -4.92 -11.22 9.42
CA LYS A 14 -5.34 -9.94 10.01
C LYS A 14 -5.06 -8.78 9.06
N PRO A 15 -5.94 -7.78 8.99
CA PRO A 15 -5.66 -6.56 8.22
C PRO A 15 -4.50 -5.78 8.84
N LEU A 16 -3.64 -5.18 8.01
CA LEU A 16 -2.61 -4.23 8.47
C LEU A 16 -3.23 -2.88 8.81
N PHE A 17 -4.22 -2.46 8.02
CA PHE A 17 -5.04 -1.28 8.23
C PHE A 17 -6.50 -1.58 7.85
N LYS A 18 -7.45 -0.77 8.33
CA LYS A 18 -8.89 -1.08 8.27
C LYS A 18 -9.57 -0.57 7.02
N GLU A 19 -8.96 0.39 6.34
CA GLU A 19 -9.52 1.04 5.16
C GLU A 19 -9.61 0.05 3.98
N ASP A 20 -10.73 0.09 3.28
CA ASP A 20 -10.94 -0.74 2.11
C ASP A 20 -10.02 -0.36 0.96
N ILE A 21 -9.64 -1.37 0.19
CA ILE A 21 -8.92 -1.21 -1.07
C ILE A 21 -9.89 -1.50 -2.20
N GLU A 22 -10.06 -0.52 -3.06
CA GLU A 22 -10.99 -0.58 -4.18
C GLU A 22 -10.29 -0.94 -5.48
N ALA A 23 -11.00 -1.71 -6.28
CA ALA A 23 -10.56 -2.15 -7.58
C ALA A 23 -10.83 -1.07 -8.65
N TRP A 24 -9.86 -0.20 -8.94
CA TRP A 24 -9.96 0.83 -9.97
C TRP A 24 -9.19 0.47 -11.25
N GLN A 25 -9.51 1.15 -12.35
CA GLN A 25 -8.88 0.92 -13.66
C GLN A 25 -7.34 1.06 -13.64
N ASN A 26 -6.81 1.98 -12.83
CA ASN A 26 -5.37 2.24 -12.75
C ASN A 26 -4.69 1.49 -11.60
N GLY A 27 -5.32 0.43 -11.11
CA GLY A 27 -4.84 -0.40 -10.01
C GLY A 27 -5.59 -0.16 -8.70
N PRO A 28 -5.23 -0.90 -7.64
CA PRO A 28 -5.92 -0.85 -6.35
C PRO A 28 -5.72 0.49 -5.63
N VAL A 29 -6.81 1.06 -5.11
CA VAL A 29 -6.81 2.38 -4.44
C VAL A 29 -7.42 2.29 -3.05
N VAL A 30 -6.70 2.80 -2.04
CA VAL A 30 -7.30 3.08 -0.73
C VAL A 30 -8.07 4.40 -0.85
N ARG A 31 -9.40 4.35 -0.95
CA ARG A 31 -10.24 5.55 -1.23
C ARG A 31 -10.01 6.66 -0.21
N HIS A 32 -9.84 6.30 1.06
CA HIS A 32 -9.57 7.26 2.14
C HIS A 32 -8.30 8.08 1.85
N LEU A 33 -7.19 7.42 1.48
CA LEU A 33 -5.95 8.11 1.13
C LEU A 33 -6.09 8.92 -0.16
N ARG A 34 -6.84 8.42 -1.15
CA ARG A 34 -7.09 9.19 -2.39
C ARG A 34 -7.87 10.47 -2.11
N SER A 35 -8.78 10.48 -1.14
CA SER A 35 -9.49 11.70 -0.74
C SER A 35 -8.57 12.74 -0.09
N ILE A 36 -7.50 12.31 0.60
CA ILE A 36 -6.58 13.19 1.33
C ILE A 36 -5.46 13.68 0.40
N PHE A 37 -4.89 12.77 -0.41
CA PHE A 37 -3.69 13.04 -1.21
C PHE A 37 -3.96 13.13 -2.71
N GLY A 38 -5.20 12.93 -3.16
CA GLY A 38 -5.52 12.86 -4.59
C GLY A 38 -5.27 14.15 -5.36
N SER A 39 -5.31 15.31 -4.68
CA SER A 39 -5.03 16.62 -5.29
C SER A 39 -3.56 16.84 -5.64
N PHE A 40 -2.64 16.01 -5.10
CA PHE A 40 -1.23 16.10 -5.45
C PHE A 40 -0.94 15.50 -6.83
N GLU A 41 -1.82 14.65 -7.37
CA GLU A 41 -1.66 14.00 -8.68
C GLU A 41 -0.29 13.32 -8.84
N ALA A 42 0.55 13.83 -9.74
CA ALA A 42 1.91 13.35 -9.99
C ALA A 42 2.98 14.07 -9.15
N ASN A 43 2.60 15.10 -8.38
CA ASN A 43 3.51 15.83 -7.52
C ASN A 43 3.82 15.02 -6.25
N ALA A 44 4.97 15.31 -5.65
CA ALA A 44 5.37 14.71 -4.40
C ALA A 44 4.36 15.06 -3.28
N ILE A 45 3.94 14.04 -2.54
CA ILE A 45 3.21 14.24 -1.29
C ILE A 45 4.21 14.81 -0.26
N PRO A 46 3.83 15.83 0.53
CA PRO A 46 4.67 16.35 1.59
C PRO A 46 5.13 15.22 2.51
N GLY A 47 6.40 15.28 2.93
CA GLY A 47 6.91 14.35 3.92
C GLY A 47 6.07 14.43 5.20
N PRO A 48 5.87 13.30 5.90
CA PRO A 48 5.19 13.33 7.19
C PRO A 48 5.99 14.19 8.18
N GLY A 49 5.30 14.73 9.17
CA GLY A 49 5.94 15.29 10.37
C GLY A 49 6.53 14.18 11.25
N GLU A 50 6.50 14.37 12.57
CA GLU A 50 6.86 13.29 13.49
C GLU A 50 5.95 12.08 13.31
N ILE A 51 6.56 10.92 13.08
CA ILE A 51 5.86 9.64 12.97
C ILE A 51 6.03 8.91 14.30
N ASP A 52 4.92 8.62 14.96
CA ASP A 52 4.92 7.72 16.11
C ASP A 52 5.05 6.26 15.63
N PHE A 53 6.27 5.71 15.72
CA PHE A 53 6.53 4.32 15.39
C PHE A 53 6.09 3.34 16.49
N SER A 54 5.69 3.81 17.67
CA SER A 54 5.25 2.94 18.78
C SER A 54 3.90 2.26 18.49
N ILE A 55 3.09 2.84 17.61
CA ILE A 55 1.80 2.27 17.19
C ILE A 55 1.94 0.99 16.36
N TYR A 56 3.14 0.72 15.82
CA TYR A 56 3.43 -0.46 15.02
C TYR A 56 4.20 -1.49 15.84
N THR A 57 3.77 -2.74 15.75
CA THR A 57 4.54 -3.88 16.26
C THR A 57 5.83 -4.08 15.45
N ASN A 58 6.83 -4.75 16.04
CA ASN A 58 8.07 -5.08 15.33
C ASN A 58 7.82 -5.90 14.06
N GLN A 59 6.85 -6.81 14.12
CA GLN A 59 6.42 -7.63 12.99
C GLN A 59 5.84 -6.79 11.85
N GLN A 60 4.99 -5.80 12.16
CA GLN A 60 4.47 -4.88 11.15
C GLN A 60 5.59 -4.03 10.53
N LYS A 61 6.51 -3.51 11.35
CA LYS A 61 7.68 -2.74 10.87
C LYS A 61 8.53 -3.57 9.92
N GLU A 62 8.84 -4.80 10.28
CA GLU A 62 9.63 -5.71 9.46
C GLU A 62 8.93 -6.05 8.14
N LEU A 63 7.63 -6.33 8.18
CA LEU A 63 6.84 -6.56 6.96
C LEU A 63 6.83 -5.32 6.06
N ILE A 64 6.56 -4.13 6.62
CA ILE A 64 6.54 -2.88 5.86
C ILE A 64 7.91 -2.64 5.20
N TYR A 65 9.00 -2.85 5.96
CA TYR A 65 10.36 -2.72 5.43
C TYR A 65 10.62 -3.72 4.31
N LYS A 66 10.25 -5.00 4.46
CA LYS A 66 10.40 -6.02 3.40
C LYS A 66 9.64 -5.63 2.14
N ILE A 67 8.38 -5.20 2.27
CA ILE A 67 7.57 -4.77 1.12
C ILE A 67 8.18 -3.54 0.45
N TYR A 68 8.67 -2.58 1.24
CA TYR A 68 9.36 -1.42 0.69
C TYR A 68 10.63 -1.82 -0.07
N SER A 69 11.47 -2.67 0.51
CA SER A 69 12.71 -3.14 -0.13
C SER A 69 12.45 -3.99 -1.38
N SER A 70 11.32 -4.70 -1.47
CA SER A 70 10.97 -5.52 -2.64
C SER A 70 10.30 -4.72 -3.76
N TYR A 71 9.48 -3.72 -3.43
CA TYR A 71 8.61 -3.05 -4.42
C TYR A 71 8.86 -1.54 -4.57
N GLY A 72 9.58 -0.92 -3.64
CA GLY A 72 9.74 0.54 -3.55
C GLY A 72 10.57 1.16 -4.67
N GLU A 73 11.42 0.38 -5.33
CA GLU A 73 12.23 0.84 -6.47
C GLU A 73 11.47 0.76 -7.81
N HIS A 74 10.30 0.13 -7.83
CA HIS A 74 9.52 -0.04 -9.06
C HIS A 74 8.58 1.13 -9.31
N THR A 75 8.32 1.41 -10.59
CA THR A 75 7.39 2.46 -11.00
C THR A 75 5.95 2.10 -10.65
N ALA A 76 5.10 3.12 -10.52
CA ALA A 76 3.67 2.93 -10.31
C ALA A 76 3.01 2.09 -11.43
N SER A 77 3.43 2.27 -12.68
CA SER A 77 2.94 1.49 -13.83
C SER A 77 3.32 0.00 -13.72
N TYR A 78 4.56 -0.31 -13.36
CA TYR A 78 5.00 -1.68 -13.14
C TYR A 78 4.19 -2.37 -12.04
N LEU A 79 4.02 -1.68 -10.91
CA LEU A 79 3.26 -2.21 -9.78
C LEU A 79 1.79 -2.42 -10.12
N ARG A 80 1.17 -1.51 -10.87
CA ARG A 80 -0.19 -1.66 -11.40
C ARG A 80 -0.29 -2.92 -12.26
N ASP A 81 0.59 -3.06 -13.24
CA ASP A 81 0.55 -4.20 -14.17
C ASP A 81 0.70 -5.52 -13.39
N LEU A 82 1.58 -5.55 -12.39
CA LEU A 82 1.72 -6.68 -11.47
C LEU A 82 0.40 -7.00 -10.73
N THR A 83 -0.34 -5.98 -10.28
CA THR A 83 -1.64 -6.22 -9.63
C THR A 83 -2.69 -6.79 -10.57
N HIS A 84 -2.68 -6.41 -11.86
CA HIS A 84 -3.62 -6.96 -12.85
C HIS A 84 -3.31 -8.41 -13.25
N LEU A 85 -2.09 -8.89 -12.97
CA LEU A 85 -1.75 -10.31 -13.13
C LEU A 85 -2.32 -11.19 -11.99
N HIS A 86 -2.78 -10.60 -10.88
CA HIS A 86 -3.40 -11.37 -9.80
C HIS A 86 -4.82 -11.78 -10.16
N SER A 87 -5.21 -13.01 -9.80
CA SER A 87 -6.51 -13.64 -10.14
C SER A 87 -7.75 -12.89 -9.66
N ILE A 88 -7.59 -11.90 -8.79
CA ILE A 88 -8.67 -11.02 -8.29
C ILE A 88 -9.16 -10.03 -9.36
N TRP A 89 -8.39 -9.86 -10.45
CA TRP A 89 -8.67 -8.95 -11.56
C TRP A 89 -8.91 -9.67 -12.90
N GLN A 90 -8.86 -11.00 -12.89
CA GLN A 90 -9.22 -11.83 -14.06
C GLN A 90 -10.70 -12.15 -14.09
#